data_AF-J9DKD1-F1
#
_entry.id   AF-J9DKD1-F1
#
_cell.length_a   1.000
_cell.length_b   1.000
_cell.length_c   1.000
_cell.angle_alpha   90.00
_cell.angle_beta   90.00
_cell.angle_gamma   90.00
#
_symmetry.space_group_name_H-M   'P 1'
#
loop_
_entity.id
_entity.type
_entity.pdbx_description
1 polymer ?
#
loop_
_entity_poly.entity_id
_entity_poly.type
_entity_poly.pdbx_seq_one_letter_code
_entity_poly.pdbx_strand_id
1 'polypeptide(L)' 'MLDRNRRIKDMPQKFQHFSGKFDVIICLEERVYDQIVEDLQTRDTNEGDSVHVINIDIQDNHEEATIGALFVYDLCLRFK' A
#
# COMPACT_ATOMS: atom_id res chain seq x y z
N MET A 1 -19.31 0.84 -4.15
CA MET A 1 -17.84 0.64 -4.19
C MET A 1 -17.29 0.44 -5.61
N LEU A 2 -17.82 -0.50 -6.39
CA LEU A 2 -17.27 -0.83 -7.71
C LEU A 2 -17.28 0.37 -8.70
N ASP A 3 -18.37 1.12 -8.80
CA ASP A 3 -18.41 2.29 -9.70
C ASP A 3 -17.43 3.40 -9.30
N ARG A 4 -17.18 3.57 -8.00
CA ARG A 4 -16.13 4.48 -7.51
C ARG A 4 -14.76 4.00 -8.00
N ASN A 5 -14.46 2.72 -7.85
CA ASN A 5 -13.16 2.16 -8.24
C ASN A 5 -12.93 2.26 -9.76
N ARG A 6 -13.97 2.02 -10.57
CA ARG A 6 -13.93 2.15 -12.04
C ARG A 6 -13.62 3.57 -12.52
N ARG A 7 -13.94 4.60 -11.74
CA ARG A 7 -13.59 5.99 -12.05
C ARG A 7 -12.12 6.33 -11.75
N ILE A 8 -11.43 5.50 -10.96
CA ILE A 8 -10.04 5.71 -10.54
C ILE A 8 -9.09 4.91 -11.44
N LYS A 9 -9.41 3.65 -11.72
CA LYS A 9 -8.59 2.76 -12.58
C LYS A 9 -9.42 1.65 -13.22
N ASP A 10 -8.88 1.05 -14.29
CA ASP A 10 -9.57 0.04 -15.09
C ASP A 10 -9.81 -1.28 -14.34
N MET A 11 -8.82 -1.75 -13.57
CA MET A 11 -8.89 -3.02 -12.86
C MET A 11 -8.05 -3.03 -11.56
N PRO A 12 -8.37 -3.90 -10.58
CA PRO A 12 -7.46 -4.18 -9.46
C PRO A 12 -6.13 -4.76 -9.95
N GLN A 13 -5.05 -4.49 -9.23
CA GLN A 13 -3.70 -4.93 -9.56
C GLN A 13 -3.11 -5.64 -8.34
N LYS A 14 -2.34 -6.70 -8.58
CA LYS A 14 -1.59 -7.41 -7.53
C LYS A 14 -0.22 -6.76 -7.36
N PHE A 15 0.19 -6.52 -6.12
CA PHE A 15 1.47 -5.89 -5.81
C PHE A 15 2.66 -6.72 -6.33
N GLN A 16 2.60 -8.04 -6.19
CA GLN A 16 3.63 -8.99 -6.61
C GLN A 16 3.92 -8.96 -8.13
N HIS A 17 3.00 -8.42 -8.95
CA HIS A 17 3.19 -8.33 -10.40
C HIS A 17 3.80 -7.00 -10.84
N PHE A 18 3.95 -6.03 -9.93
CA PHE A 18 4.50 -4.72 -10.24
C PHE A 18 6.02 -4.70 -10.01
N SER A 19 6.79 -4.28 -11.01
CA SER A 19 8.26 -4.25 -10.99
C SER A 19 8.89 -2.85 -10.87
N GLY A 20 8.09 -1.81 -10.60
CA GLY A 20 8.60 -0.46 -10.36
C GLY A 20 9.07 -0.24 -8.91
N LYS A 21 9.49 0.99 -8.62
CA LYS A 21 10.02 1.41 -7.31
C LYS A 21 9.06 2.35 -6.60
N PHE A 22 9.13 2.35 -5.28
CA PHE A 22 8.41 3.26 -4.39
C PHE A 22 9.35 3.73 -3.27
N ASP A 23 9.19 4.97 -2.82
CA ASP A 23 9.90 5.47 -1.63
C ASP A 23 9.23 4.96 -0.34
N VAL A 24 7.90 4.91 -0.34
CA VAL A 24 7.06 4.47 0.79
C VAL A 24 5.93 3.58 0.28
N ILE A 25 5.72 2.45 0.96
CA ILE A 25 4.59 1.53 0.79
C ILE A 25 3.77 1.54 2.07
N ILE A 26 2.48 1.85 1.95
CA ILE A 26 1.54 1.84 3.07
C ILE A 26 0.60 0.66 2.89
N CYS A 27 0.51 -0.22 3.89
CA CYS A 27 -0.44 -1.32 3.96
C CYS A 27 -1.41 -1.13 5.13
N LEU A 28 -2.60 -1.74 5.00
CA LEU A 28 -3.74 -1.44 5.87
C LEU A 28 -4.13 -2.58 6.82
N GLU A 29 -3.34 -3.66 6.83
CA GLU A 29 -3.53 -4.85 7.68
C GLU A 29 -2.18 -5.58 7.82
N GLU A 30 -1.90 -6.12 9.00
CA GLU A 30 -0.65 -6.84 9.31
C GLU A 30 -0.36 -8.00 8.35
N ARG A 31 -1.38 -8.77 7.98
CA ARG A 31 -1.21 -9.87 7.01
C ARG A 31 -0.72 -9.39 5.65
N VAL A 32 -1.15 -8.21 5.21
CA VAL A 32 -0.72 -7.61 3.94
C VAL A 32 0.71 -7.09 4.07
N TYR A 33 1.08 -6.53 5.23
CA TYR A 33 2.46 -6.14 5.53
C TYR A 33 3.42 -7.34 5.35
N ASP A 34 3.12 -8.47 5.97
CA ASP A 34 3.95 -9.68 5.88
C ASP A 34 4.11 -10.14 4.43
N GLN A 35 3.02 -10.16 3.66
CA GLN A 35 3.04 -10.53 2.25
C GLN A 35 3.90 -9.58 1.38
N ILE A 36 3.88 -8.28 1.69
CA ILE A 36 4.71 -7.30 0.98
C ILE A 36 6.18 -7.50 1.33
N VAL A 37 6.50 -7.68 2.61
CA VAL A 37 7.89 -7.87 3.05
C VAL A 37 8.48 -9.15 2.49
N GLU A 38 7.73 -10.26 2.52
CA GLU A 38 8.15 -11.53 1.91
C GLU A 38 8.39 -11.38 0.40
N ASP A 39 7.46 -10.74 -0.32
CA ASP A 39 7.61 -10.49 -1.75
C ASP A 39 8.82 -9.61 -2.06
N LEU A 40 9.05 -8.55 -1.29
CA LEU A 40 10.22 -7.67 -1.47
C LEU A 40 11.55 -8.40 -1.19
N GLN A 41 11.59 -9.33 -0.22
CA GLN A 41 12.78 -10.12 0.08
C GLN A 41 13.13 -11.16 -0.99
N THR A 42 12.14 -11.61 -1.76
CA THR A 42 12.34 -12.62 -2.83
C THR A 42 12.69 -12.00 -4.18
N ARG A 43 12.52 -10.68 -4.35
CA ARG A 43 12.87 -9.97 -5.58
C ARG A 43 14.38 -9.81 -5.70
N ASP A 44 14.91 -10.07 -6.90
CA ASP A 44 16.30 -9.77 -7.24
C ASP A 44 16.53 -8.25 -7.25
N THR A 45 17.14 -7.72 -6.21
CA THR A 45 17.51 -6.30 -6.12
C THR A 45 18.92 -6.08 -6.65
N ASN A 46 19.05 -5.37 -7.78
CA ASN A 46 20.35 -4.99 -8.36
C ASN A 46 20.92 -3.68 -7.79
N GLU A 47 20.09 -2.88 -7.12
CA GLU A 47 20.42 -1.55 -6.64
C GLU A 47 20.07 -1.50 -5.15
N GLY A 48 20.96 -0.94 -4.32
CA GLY A 48 20.80 -0.85 -2.86
C GLY A 48 19.71 0.12 -2.41
N ASP A 49 18.59 0.14 -3.13
CA ASP A 49 17.45 1.00 -2.91
C ASP A 49 16.65 0.47 -1.71
N SER A 50 16.51 1.31 -0.69
CA SER A 50 15.67 1.04 0.46
C SER A 50 14.26 1.58 0.22
N VAL A 51 13.25 0.83 0.66
CA VAL A 51 11.85 1.27 0.69
C VAL A 51 11.31 1.19 2.12
N HIS A 52 10.53 2.19 2.52
CA HIS A 52 9.84 2.15 3.81
C HIS A 52 8.48 1.47 3.68
N VAL A 53 8.27 0.37 4.40
CA VAL A 53 6.95 -0.29 4.50
C VAL A 53 6.33 0.07 5.84
N ILE A 54 5.14 0.66 5.83
CA ILE A 54 4.42 1.12 7.03
C ILE A 54 3.05 0.44 7.07
N ASN A 55 2.76 -0.24 8.17
CA ASN A 55 1.44 -0.82 8.42
C ASN A 55 0.58 0.11 9.29
N ILE A 56 -0.66 0.32 8.87
CA ILE A 56 -1.69 1.04 9.64
C ILE A 56 -2.91 0.14 9.66
N ASP A 57 -3.16 -0.52 10.79
CA ASP A 57 -4.27 -1.47 10.90
C ASP A 57 -5.63 -0.75 10.82
N ILE A 58 -6.40 -1.04 9.76
CA ILE A 58 -7.73 -0.47 9.51
C ILE A 58 -8.69 -1.62 9.29
N GLN A 59 -9.82 -1.60 10.01
CA GLN A 59 -10.86 -2.61 9.86
C GLN A 59 -11.48 -2.58 8.45
N ASP A 60 -11.74 -3.75 7.86
CA ASP A 60 -12.32 -3.88 6.52
C ASP A 60 -13.84 -3.60 6.51
N ASN A 61 -14.18 -2.33 6.75
CA ASN A 61 -15.52 -1.80 6.60
C ASN A 61 -15.48 -0.39 6.00
N HIS A 62 -16.62 0.09 5.52
CA HIS A 62 -16.68 1.34 4.76
C HIS A 62 -16.39 2.59 5.62
N GLU A 63 -16.77 2.56 6.89
CA GLU A 63 -16.63 3.70 7.81
C GLU A 63 -15.16 3.87 8.21
N GLU A 64 -14.54 2.79 8.70
CA GLU A 64 -13.13 2.76 9.09
C GLU A 64 -12.21 2.99 7.89
N ALA A 65 -12.52 2.46 6.70
CA ALA A 65 -11.75 2.76 5.50
C ALA A 65 -11.76 4.25 5.12
N THR A 66 -12.86 4.96 5.40
CA THR A 66 -12.96 6.39 5.12
C THR A 66 -12.13 7.20 6.12
N ILE A 67 -12.21 6.87 7.40
CA ILE A 67 -11.43 7.51 8.46
C ILE A 67 -9.94 7.24 8.26
N GLY A 68 -9.58 5.98 8.02
CA GLY A 68 -8.21 5.56 7.77
C GLY A 68 -7.62 6.21 6.51
N ALA A 69 -8.41 6.42 5.45
CA ALA A 69 -7.95 7.15 4.27
C ALA A 69 -7.54 8.60 4.58
N LEU A 70 -8.27 9.30 5.47
CA LEU A 70 -7.90 10.65 5.92
C LEU A 70 -6.61 10.63 6.74
N PHE A 71 -6.45 9.65 7.62
CA PHE A 71 -5.23 9.48 8.40
C PHE A 71 -4.01 9.21 7.51
N VAL A 72 -4.14 8.32 6.53
CA VAL A 72 -3.10 8.04 5.53
C VAL A 72 -2.74 9.30 4.74
N TYR A 73 -3.74 10.08 4.33
CA TYR A 73 -3.52 11.35 3.65
C TYR A 73 -2.71 12.33 4.51
N ASP A 74 -3.09 12.52 5.78
CA ASP A 74 -2.38 13.39 6.72
C ASP A 74 -0.95 12.91 7.02
N LEU A 75 -0.73 11.60 7.08
CA LEU A 75 0.60 11.02 7.23
C LEU A 75 1.46 11.33 6.00
N CYS A 76 0.93 11.11 4.80
CA CYS A 76 1.64 11.39 3.55
C CYS A 76 2.03 12.86 3.42
N LEU A 77 1.19 13.80 3.87
CA LEU A 77 1.51 15.22 3.87
C LEU A 77 2.67 15.60 4.81
N ARG A 78 3.02 14.74 5.78
CA ARG A 78 4.12 14.98 6.71
C ARG A 78 5.45 14.42 6.23
N PHE A 79 5.45 13.52 5.25
CA PHE A 79 6.68 13.11 4.58
C PHE A 79 7.19 14.31 3.76
N LYS A 80 8.27 14.92 4.22
CA LYS A 80 8.92 16.06 3.57
C LYS A 80 10.02 15.60 2.64
#